data_AF-A0A1F4V224-F1
#
_entry.id   AF-A0A1F4V224-F1
#
_cell.length_a   1.000
_cell.length_b   1.000
_cell.length_c   1.000
_cell.angle_alpha   90.00
_cell.angle_beta   90.00
_cell.angle_gamma   90.00
#
_symmetry.space_group_name_H-M   'P 1'
#
loop_
_entity.id
_entity.type
_entity.pdbx_description
1 polymer ?
#
loop_
_entity_poly.entity_id
_entity_poly.type
_entity_poly.pdbx_seq_one_letter_code
_entity_poly.pdbx_strand_id
1 'polypeptide(L)'
;MLILDYFIRNIILALFTEVETYKIFSTMNEDWNKVSWKEVTQKLTQKSSWHTYRLKLHDKIINDVIAECRINSAKIEKLTNSKEPAVLLIRGATGAGKSTFIHNKLNITSGIVGGDLIRNKLKNSLFITARRDTQYDLESYFVTDKVLKSLLRQRISIVIERTIEYLEDFEMLCTLCQKYAYDSLHIVDLDASLEDSINRVAERNKDKNRKGPIVPVKYIERCVRNVMANRIKLIEDLKKEHGINIAYELFSNYGEKGDFKKVVEISKGNLLHCQPSLNSP
;
A
#
# COMPACT_ATOMS: atom_id res chain seq x y z
N MET A 1 -23.71 20.18 -38.92
CA MET A 1 -24.24 18.85 -38.53
C MET A 1 -23.15 17.95 -37.91
N LEU A 2 -22.26 18.50 -37.05
CA LEU A 2 -21.15 17.77 -36.40
C LEU A 2 -20.99 18.09 -34.89
N ILE A 3 -21.72 19.09 -34.38
CA ILE A 3 -21.66 19.49 -32.96
C ILE A 3 -22.71 18.74 -32.13
N LEU A 4 -23.86 18.39 -32.74
CA LEU A 4 -24.92 17.62 -32.07
C LEU A 4 -24.50 16.17 -31.82
N ASP A 5 -23.67 15.60 -32.68
CA ASP A 5 -23.18 14.21 -32.59
C ASP A 5 -22.08 14.03 -31.51
N TYR A 6 -21.29 15.09 -31.26
CA TYR A 6 -20.34 15.14 -30.14
C TYR A 6 -21.04 15.34 -28.79
N PHE A 7 -22.09 16.17 -28.74
CA PHE A 7 -22.84 16.43 -27.52
C PHE A 7 -23.70 15.23 -27.12
N ILE A 8 -24.34 14.57 -28.09
CA ILE A 8 -25.10 13.34 -27.86
C ILE A 8 -24.18 12.17 -27.49
N ARG A 9 -22.99 12.01 -28.11
CA ARG A 9 -22.01 10.99 -27.66
C ARG A 9 -21.50 11.22 -26.25
N ASN A 10 -21.26 12.46 -25.83
CA ASN A 10 -20.81 12.76 -24.46
C ASN A 10 -21.94 12.65 -23.43
N ILE A 11 -23.19 12.96 -23.79
CA ILE A 11 -24.36 12.72 -22.94
C ILE A 11 -24.67 11.22 -22.83
N ILE A 12 -24.56 10.46 -23.93
CA ILE A 12 -24.70 8.99 -23.91
C ILE A 12 -23.56 8.38 -23.11
N LEU A 13 -22.30 8.81 -23.27
CA LEU A 13 -21.18 8.35 -22.43
C LEU A 13 -21.38 8.74 -20.96
N ALA A 14 -21.88 9.94 -20.64
CA ALA A 14 -22.21 10.37 -19.27
C ALA A 14 -23.37 9.58 -18.65
N LEU A 15 -24.41 9.27 -19.43
CA LEU A 15 -25.55 8.47 -18.99
C LEU A 15 -25.21 6.98 -18.84
N PHE A 16 -24.36 6.41 -19.70
CA PHE A 16 -23.86 5.05 -19.53
C PHE A 16 -22.81 4.95 -18.42
N THR A 17 -21.99 5.98 -18.18
CA THR A 17 -21.01 5.98 -17.08
C THR A 17 -21.63 6.23 -15.71
N GLU A 18 -22.66 7.08 -15.59
CA GLU A 18 -23.44 7.18 -14.35
C GLU A 18 -24.24 5.90 -14.06
N VAL A 19 -24.87 5.28 -15.07
CA VAL A 19 -25.64 4.03 -14.89
C VAL A 19 -24.75 2.80 -14.66
N GLU A 20 -23.55 2.71 -15.24
CA GLU A 20 -22.63 1.59 -14.99
C GLU A 20 -21.84 1.72 -13.69
N THR A 21 -21.48 2.94 -13.28
CA THR A 21 -20.88 3.18 -11.95
C THR A 21 -21.93 3.02 -10.86
N TYR A 22 -23.19 3.41 -11.13
CA TYR A 22 -24.31 2.97 -10.29
C TYR A 22 -24.40 1.46 -10.29
N LYS A 23 -24.33 0.71 -11.41
CA LYS A 23 -24.45 -0.77 -11.42
C LYS A 23 -23.39 -1.56 -10.67
N ILE A 24 -22.23 -0.99 -10.35
CA ILE A 24 -21.29 -1.61 -9.39
C ILE A 24 -21.90 -1.61 -7.97
N PHE A 25 -22.83 -0.69 -7.68
CA PHE A 25 -23.54 -0.52 -6.41
C PHE A 25 -25.09 -0.63 -6.50
N SER A 26 -25.70 -0.70 -7.69
CA SER A 26 -27.16 -0.55 -7.91
C SER A 26 -27.86 -1.86 -8.23
N THR A 27 -27.09 -2.92 -8.48
CA THR A 27 -27.57 -4.29 -8.29
C THR A 27 -27.49 -4.73 -6.82
N MET A 28 -26.90 -3.90 -5.95
CA MET A 28 -26.79 -4.12 -4.50
C MET A 28 -27.75 -3.17 -3.76
N ASN A 29 -29.05 -3.51 -3.75
CA ASN A 29 -30.13 -2.80 -3.05
C ASN A 29 -30.00 -2.76 -1.50
N GLU A 30 -28.84 -3.06 -0.93
CA GLU A 30 -28.63 -3.17 0.51
C GLU A 30 -28.00 -1.90 1.08
N ASP A 31 -28.60 -1.40 2.15
CA ASP A 31 -28.05 -0.33 2.99
C ASP A 31 -26.72 -0.82 3.60
N TRP A 32 -25.59 -0.44 3.00
CA TRP A 32 -24.23 -0.90 3.37
C TRP A 32 -23.85 -0.62 4.82
N ASN A 33 -24.59 0.27 5.50
CA ASN A 33 -24.47 0.48 6.94
C ASN A 33 -24.91 -0.75 7.78
N LYS A 34 -25.59 -1.74 7.15
CA LYS A 34 -26.11 -2.96 7.77
C LYS A 34 -25.39 -4.24 7.35
N VAL A 35 -24.50 -4.17 6.35
CA VAL A 35 -23.76 -5.33 5.85
C VAL A 35 -22.41 -5.39 6.54
N SER A 36 -22.07 -6.53 7.13
CA SER A 36 -20.79 -6.69 7.82
C SER A 36 -19.63 -6.64 6.82
N TRP A 37 -18.46 -6.17 7.27
CA TRP A 37 -17.24 -6.14 6.46
C TRP A 37 -16.86 -7.51 5.85
N LYS A 38 -17.20 -8.59 6.55
CA LYS A 38 -16.97 -9.96 6.09
C LYS A 38 -17.81 -10.29 4.86
N GLU A 39 -19.09 -9.92 4.89
CA GLU A 39 -20.03 -10.14 3.77
C GLU A 39 -19.66 -9.30 2.55
N VAL A 40 -19.28 -8.04 2.76
CA VAL A 40 -18.74 -7.17 1.72
C VAL A 40 -17.54 -7.83 1.02
N THR A 41 -16.57 -8.29 1.81
CA THR A 41 -15.36 -8.92 1.28
C THR A 41 -15.69 -10.20 0.50
N GLN A 42 -16.60 -11.02 1.03
CA GLN A 42 -17.05 -12.24 0.36
C GLN A 42 -17.73 -11.94 -0.97
N LYS A 43 -18.62 -10.96 -1.04
CA LYS A 43 -19.27 -10.54 -2.29
C LYS A 43 -18.26 -10.05 -3.32
N LEU A 44 -17.27 -9.23 -2.91
CA LEU A 44 -16.24 -8.72 -3.83
C LEU A 44 -15.33 -9.82 -4.39
N THR A 45 -15.17 -10.96 -3.69
CA THR A 45 -14.38 -12.09 -4.21
C THR A 45 -15.07 -12.88 -5.33
N GLN A 46 -16.39 -12.74 -5.49
CA GLN A 46 -17.15 -13.44 -6.52
C GLN A 46 -17.05 -12.69 -7.86
N LYS A 47 -16.64 -13.39 -8.92
CA LYS A 47 -16.48 -12.80 -10.26
C LYS A 47 -17.81 -12.24 -10.81
N SER A 48 -18.93 -12.88 -10.46
CA SER A 48 -20.29 -12.46 -10.83
C SER A 48 -20.71 -11.12 -10.23
N SER A 49 -20.05 -10.65 -9.17
CA SER A 49 -20.33 -9.35 -8.56
C SER A 49 -19.76 -8.17 -9.38
N TRP A 50 -18.98 -8.43 -10.43
CA TRP A 50 -18.30 -7.41 -11.20
C TRP A 50 -18.78 -7.37 -12.65
N HIS A 51 -18.94 -6.15 -13.16
CA HIS A 51 -19.17 -5.95 -14.59
C HIS A 51 -17.95 -6.41 -15.41
N THR A 52 -18.17 -7.02 -16.58
CA THR A 52 -17.09 -7.55 -17.44
C THR A 52 -16.05 -6.49 -17.81
N TYR A 53 -16.48 -5.25 -18.05
CA TYR A 53 -15.55 -4.13 -18.29
C TYR A 53 -14.62 -3.90 -17.09
N ARG A 54 -15.15 -3.97 -15.87
CA ARG A 54 -14.37 -3.75 -14.64
C ARG A 54 -13.39 -4.89 -14.40
N LEU A 55 -13.79 -6.13 -14.69
CA LEU A 55 -12.89 -7.28 -14.65
C LEU A 55 -11.71 -7.11 -15.62
N LYS A 56 -11.96 -6.68 -16.87
CA LYS A 56 -10.89 -6.40 -17.84
C LYS A 56 -9.94 -5.29 -17.35
N LEU A 57 -10.48 -4.27 -16.70
CA LEU A 57 -9.67 -3.24 -16.09
C LEU A 57 -8.82 -3.79 -14.93
N HIS A 58 -9.39 -4.62 -14.06
CA HIS A 58 -8.64 -5.27 -12.98
C HIS A 58 -7.48 -6.08 -13.55
N ASP A 59 -7.74 -6.91 -14.56
CA ASP A 59 -6.72 -7.71 -15.23
C ASP A 59 -5.61 -6.84 -15.82
N LYS A 60 -5.98 -5.72 -16.48
CA LYS A 60 -5.01 -4.73 -16.98
C LYS A 60 -4.15 -4.15 -15.86
N ILE A 61 -4.77 -3.65 -14.78
CA ILE A 61 -4.05 -3.07 -13.63
C ILE A 61 -3.12 -4.10 -13.00
N ILE A 62 -3.59 -5.34 -12.84
CA ILE A 62 -2.79 -6.44 -12.28
C ILE A 62 -1.55 -6.68 -13.14
N ASN A 63 -1.72 -6.81 -14.46
CA ASN A 63 -0.62 -7.04 -15.39
C ASN A 63 0.36 -5.86 -15.45
N ASP A 64 -0.15 -4.63 -15.47
CA ASP A 64 0.69 -3.42 -15.45
C ASP A 64 1.55 -3.38 -14.19
N VAL A 65 0.97 -3.64 -13.01
CA VAL A 65 1.74 -3.64 -11.74
C VAL A 65 2.74 -4.78 -11.70
N ILE A 66 2.39 -5.97 -12.21
CA ILE A 66 3.35 -7.09 -12.32
C ILE A 66 4.55 -6.70 -13.19
N ALA A 67 4.30 -6.09 -14.35
CA ALA A 67 5.37 -5.63 -15.22
C ALA A 67 6.27 -4.58 -14.53
N GLU A 68 5.67 -3.62 -13.83
CA GLU A 68 6.41 -2.61 -13.05
C GLU A 68 7.25 -3.23 -11.91
N CYS A 69 6.73 -4.25 -11.21
CA CYS A 69 7.48 -4.95 -10.16
C CYS A 69 8.68 -5.70 -10.73
N ARG A 70 8.51 -6.38 -11.88
CA ARG A 70 9.60 -7.12 -12.53
C ARG A 70 10.81 -6.25 -12.87
N ILE A 71 10.58 -4.99 -13.27
CA ILE A 71 11.65 -4.03 -13.56
C ILE A 71 12.55 -3.82 -12.34
N ASN A 72 11.99 -3.87 -11.13
CA ASN A 72 12.71 -3.61 -9.89
C ASN A 72 13.18 -4.89 -9.16
N SER A 73 12.81 -6.09 -9.61
CA SER A 73 13.04 -7.35 -8.88
C SER A 73 14.51 -7.56 -8.51
N ALA A 74 15.40 -7.53 -9.50
CA ALA A 74 16.85 -7.73 -9.28
C ALA A 74 17.46 -6.65 -8.38
N LYS A 75 16.93 -5.43 -8.44
CA LYS A 75 17.35 -4.34 -7.55
C LYS A 75 16.94 -4.61 -6.10
N ILE A 76 15.74 -5.13 -5.89
CA ILE A 76 15.23 -5.50 -4.56
C ILE A 76 16.08 -6.63 -3.99
N GLU A 77 16.36 -7.68 -4.77
CA GLU A 77 17.24 -8.79 -4.37
C GLU A 77 18.63 -8.29 -3.92
N LYS A 78 19.19 -7.32 -4.65
CA LYS A 78 20.45 -6.68 -4.25
C LYS A 78 20.32 -5.89 -2.94
N LEU A 79 19.24 -5.11 -2.77
CA LEU A 79 18.99 -4.31 -1.56
C LEU A 79 18.75 -5.19 -0.32
N THR A 80 18.20 -6.38 -0.50
CA THR A 80 17.94 -7.33 0.58
C THR A 80 19.04 -8.37 0.74
N ASN A 81 20.11 -8.30 -0.05
CA ASN A 81 21.19 -9.30 -0.10
C ASN A 81 20.66 -10.74 -0.28
N SER A 82 19.59 -10.89 -1.06
CA SER A 82 18.93 -12.17 -1.32
C SER A 82 19.37 -12.77 -2.65
N LYS A 83 19.55 -14.09 -2.70
CA LYS A 83 19.77 -14.84 -3.95
C LYS A 83 18.48 -15.36 -4.57
N GLU A 84 17.42 -15.40 -3.77
CA GLU A 84 16.07 -15.79 -4.16
C GLU A 84 15.12 -14.60 -4.04
N PRO A 85 13.90 -14.69 -4.60
CA PRO A 85 12.92 -13.63 -4.52
C PRO A 85 12.66 -13.15 -3.09
N ALA A 86 12.61 -11.83 -2.93
CA ALA A 86 12.59 -11.16 -1.63
C ALA A 86 11.43 -10.16 -1.51
N VAL A 87 10.96 -9.97 -0.28
CA VAL A 87 10.01 -8.91 0.04
C VAL A 87 10.73 -7.80 0.79
N LEU A 88 10.63 -6.56 0.27
CA LEU A 88 11.03 -5.35 0.97
C LEU A 88 9.77 -4.63 1.48
N LEU A 89 9.51 -4.73 2.77
CA LEU A 89 8.41 -4.05 3.44
C LEU A 89 8.86 -2.66 3.93
N ILE A 90 8.19 -1.61 3.46
CA ILE A 90 8.34 -0.25 3.99
C ILE A 90 7.18 0.01 4.97
N ARG A 91 7.49 -0.11 6.26
CA ARG A 91 6.60 0.11 7.40
C ARG A 91 6.70 1.56 7.88
N GLY A 92 5.61 2.09 8.41
CA GLY A 92 5.59 3.39 9.09
C GLY A 92 4.23 4.07 9.02
N ALA A 93 3.95 4.96 9.96
CA ALA A 93 2.69 5.68 10.04
C ALA A 93 2.43 6.54 8.77
N THR A 94 1.17 6.97 8.58
CA THR A 94 0.87 8.00 7.57
C THR A 94 1.63 9.28 7.95
N GLY A 95 2.31 9.89 6.98
CA GLY A 95 3.17 11.06 7.22
C GLY A 95 4.65 10.74 7.53
N ALA A 96 5.00 9.48 7.80
CA ALA A 96 6.38 9.09 8.14
C ALA A 96 7.42 9.23 7.00
N GLY A 97 6.97 9.55 5.78
CA GLY A 97 7.86 9.75 4.63
C GLY A 97 8.18 8.47 3.84
N LYS A 98 7.33 7.44 3.91
CA LYS A 98 7.50 6.17 3.17
C LYS A 98 7.81 6.37 1.68
N SER A 99 6.97 7.11 0.97
CA SER A 99 7.20 7.37 -0.46
C SER A 99 8.50 8.15 -0.71
N THR A 100 8.84 9.13 0.14
CA THR A 100 10.12 9.86 0.06
C THR A 100 11.31 8.93 0.25
N PHE A 101 11.25 8.00 1.20
CA PHE A 101 12.30 7.01 1.40
C PHE A 101 12.46 6.12 0.17
N ILE A 102 11.36 5.60 -0.37
CA ILE A 102 11.39 4.71 -1.54
C ILE A 102 11.97 5.42 -2.77
N HIS A 103 11.55 6.66 -3.03
CA HIS A 103 12.01 7.40 -4.20
C HIS A 103 13.43 7.93 -4.04
N ASN A 104 13.78 8.53 -2.90
CA ASN A 104 15.06 9.22 -2.76
C ASN A 104 16.18 8.28 -2.31
N LYS A 105 15.88 7.33 -1.41
CA LYS A 105 16.90 6.45 -0.81
C LYS A 105 17.01 5.13 -1.56
N LEU A 106 15.88 4.54 -1.98
CA LEU A 106 15.90 3.29 -2.73
C LEU A 106 15.91 3.52 -4.25
N ASN A 107 15.58 4.72 -4.74
CA ASN A 107 15.47 5.03 -6.17
C ASN A 107 14.53 4.06 -6.91
N ILE A 108 13.38 3.76 -6.31
CA ILE A 108 12.32 2.94 -6.90
C ILE A 108 11.15 3.87 -7.22
N THR A 109 10.72 3.91 -8.48
CA THR A 109 9.72 4.87 -8.97
C THR A 109 8.39 4.23 -9.37
N SER A 110 8.35 2.91 -9.51
CA SER A 110 7.18 2.13 -9.94
C SER A 110 7.15 0.75 -9.27
N GLY A 111 6.05 0.01 -9.40
CA GLY A 111 5.96 -1.35 -8.89
C GLY A 111 5.94 -1.46 -7.36
N ILE A 112 5.49 -0.41 -6.68
CA ILE A 112 5.34 -0.39 -5.21
C ILE A 112 3.93 -0.90 -4.88
N VAL A 113 3.85 -2.06 -4.23
CA VAL A 113 2.56 -2.67 -3.87
C VAL A 113 1.96 -1.94 -2.67
N GLY A 114 0.97 -1.09 -2.92
CA GLY A 114 0.26 -0.32 -1.92
C GLY A 114 -1.13 0.12 -2.39
N GLY A 115 -2.02 0.40 -1.44
CA GLY A 115 -3.42 0.76 -1.74
C GLY A 115 -3.54 2.03 -2.60
N ASP A 116 -2.64 2.99 -2.42
CA ASP A 116 -2.67 4.27 -3.15
C ASP A 116 -2.31 4.12 -4.64
N LEU A 117 -1.35 3.23 -4.98
CA LEU A 117 -1.00 2.95 -6.38
C LEU A 117 -2.22 2.41 -7.15
N ILE A 118 -2.86 1.38 -6.60
CA ILE A 118 -4.01 0.73 -7.20
C ILE A 118 -5.18 1.69 -7.30
N ARG A 119 -5.45 2.45 -6.22
CA ARG A 119 -6.48 3.49 -6.21
C ARG A 119 -6.28 4.53 -7.31
N ASN A 120 -5.05 4.99 -7.52
CA ASN A 120 -4.73 5.94 -8.59
C ASN A 120 -4.93 5.34 -9.99
N LYS A 121 -4.53 4.08 -10.21
CA LYS A 121 -4.80 3.37 -11.47
C LYS A 121 -6.30 3.19 -11.72
N LEU A 122 -7.09 2.89 -10.68
CA LEU A 122 -8.55 2.79 -10.78
C LEU A 122 -9.19 4.16 -11.12
N LYS A 123 -8.74 5.26 -10.48
CA LYS A 123 -9.23 6.62 -10.77
C LYS A 123 -8.93 7.04 -12.21
N ASN A 124 -7.69 6.86 -12.66
CA ASN A 124 -7.26 7.29 -14.00
C ASN A 124 -7.89 6.49 -15.14
N SER A 125 -8.48 5.33 -14.85
CA SER A 125 -9.16 4.50 -15.83
C SER A 125 -10.60 4.93 -16.15
N LEU A 126 -11.18 5.81 -15.33
CA LEU A 126 -12.53 6.31 -15.52
C LEU A 126 -12.47 7.75 -16.03
N PHE A 127 -13.28 8.06 -17.05
CA PHE A 127 -13.55 9.43 -17.49
C PHE A 127 -14.35 10.24 -16.45
N ILE A 128 -14.71 9.62 -15.34
CA ILE A 128 -15.46 10.23 -14.25
C ILE A 128 -14.46 10.88 -13.30
N THR A 129 -14.55 12.20 -13.19
CA THR A 129 -13.97 12.97 -12.09
C THR A 129 -14.61 12.51 -10.79
N ALA A 130 -14.13 11.39 -10.24
CA ALA A 130 -14.67 10.83 -9.02
C ALA A 130 -14.58 11.87 -7.91
N ARG A 131 -15.75 12.32 -7.43
CA ARG A 131 -15.85 13.44 -6.49
C ARG A 131 -15.32 13.10 -5.08
N ARG A 132 -15.02 11.83 -4.76
CA ARG A 132 -14.54 11.39 -3.43
C ARG A 132 -13.54 10.24 -3.51
N ASP A 133 -12.41 10.38 -2.81
CA ASP A 133 -11.31 9.42 -2.77
C ASP A 133 -11.67 8.07 -2.13
N THR A 134 -12.74 8.04 -1.33
CA THR A 134 -13.20 6.90 -0.51
C THR A 134 -13.96 5.82 -1.29
N GLN A 135 -14.44 6.14 -2.49
CA GLN A 135 -15.29 5.23 -3.28
C GLN A 135 -14.50 4.04 -3.85
N TYR A 136 -13.18 4.18 -3.98
CA TYR A 136 -12.32 3.12 -4.54
C TYR A 136 -11.59 2.32 -3.46
N ASP A 137 -11.79 2.58 -2.17
CA ASP A 137 -10.98 1.99 -1.11
C ASP A 137 -11.14 0.46 -1.12
N LEU A 138 -12.38 -0.01 -1.08
CA LEU A 138 -12.69 -1.43 -1.08
C LEU A 138 -12.18 -2.16 -2.31
N GLU A 139 -12.43 -1.58 -3.47
CA GLU A 139 -11.96 -2.14 -4.73
C GLU A 139 -10.43 -2.12 -4.82
N SER A 140 -9.79 -1.05 -4.35
CA SER A 140 -8.33 -0.96 -4.31
C SER A 140 -7.73 -2.04 -3.41
N TYR A 141 -8.35 -2.33 -2.25
CA TYR A 141 -7.92 -3.42 -1.38
C TYR A 141 -8.10 -4.78 -2.05
N PHE A 142 -9.25 -5.03 -2.69
CA PHE A 142 -9.52 -6.25 -3.44
C PHE A 142 -8.49 -6.48 -4.56
N VAL A 143 -8.24 -5.47 -5.39
CA VAL A 143 -7.27 -5.56 -6.50
C VAL A 143 -5.84 -5.66 -5.97
N THR A 144 -5.49 -4.97 -4.88
CA THR A 144 -4.16 -5.09 -4.23
C THR A 144 -3.90 -6.52 -3.75
N ASP A 145 -4.88 -7.20 -3.16
CA ASP A 145 -4.76 -8.60 -2.74
C ASP A 145 -4.52 -9.53 -3.94
N LYS A 146 -5.24 -9.31 -5.06
CA LYS A 146 -5.02 -10.07 -6.30
C LYS A 146 -3.63 -9.83 -6.89
N VAL A 147 -3.16 -8.58 -6.91
CA VAL A 147 -1.80 -8.21 -7.33
C VAL A 147 -0.77 -8.93 -6.47
N LEU A 148 -0.89 -8.82 -5.15
CA LEU A 148 0.04 -9.43 -4.20
C LEU A 148 0.10 -10.95 -4.39
N LYS A 149 -1.05 -11.63 -4.43
CA LYS A 149 -1.10 -13.09 -4.66
C LYS A 149 -0.49 -13.51 -6.00
N SER A 150 -0.68 -12.72 -7.05
CA SER A 150 -0.09 -12.99 -8.36
C SER A 150 1.43 -12.81 -8.37
N LEU A 151 1.94 -11.74 -7.73
CA LEU A 151 3.37 -11.50 -7.57
C LEU A 151 4.04 -12.60 -6.73
N LEU A 152 3.43 -12.97 -5.61
CA LEU A 152 3.90 -14.03 -4.74
C LEU A 152 3.98 -15.38 -5.46
N ARG A 153 2.92 -15.78 -6.19
CA ARG A 153 2.90 -17.00 -7.00
C ARG A 153 3.98 -17.04 -8.08
N GLN A 154 4.28 -15.88 -8.67
CA GLN A 154 5.31 -15.75 -9.71
C GLN A 154 6.72 -15.60 -9.12
N ARG A 155 6.86 -15.58 -7.79
CA ARG A 155 8.11 -15.37 -7.06
C ARG A 155 8.89 -14.17 -7.61
N ILE A 156 8.22 -13.02 -7.71
CA ILE A 156 8.84 -11.75 -8.11
C ILE A 156 9.22 -10.98 -6.84
N SER A 157 10.45 -10.45 -6.78
CA SER A 157 10.83 -9.60 -5.66
C SER A 157 10.04 -8.29 -5.67
N ILE A 158 9.49 -7.92 -4.51
CA ILE A 158 8.49 -6.85 -4.42
C ILE A 158 8.78 -5.88 -3.28
N VAL A 159 8.42 -4.61 -3.50
CA VAL A 159 8.30 -3.61 -2.44
C VAL A 159 6.85 -3.53 -2.01
N ILE A 160 6.59 -3.67 -0.72
CA ILE A 160 5.27 -3.47 -0.12
C ILE A 160 5.31 -2.18 0.70
N GLU A 161 4.45 -1.23 0.38
CA GLU A 161 4.26 -0.02 1.19
C GLU A 161 2.98 -0.15 2.00
N ARG A 162 3.12 -0.38 3.32
CA ARG A 162 1.98 -0.50 4.24
C ARG A 162 2.31 0.02 5.63
N THR A 163 1.29 0.48 6.34
CA THR A 163 1.48 0.95 7.73
C THR A 163 1.83 -0.20 8.68
N ILE A 164 1.18 -1.37 8.54
CA ILE A 164 1.26 -2.52 9.45
C ILE A 164 1.19 -2.06 10.92
N GLU A 165 -0.04 -1.67 11.28
CA GLU A 165 -0.39 -1.20 12.62
C GLU A 165 -0.42 -2.34 13.63
N TYR A 166 -0.82 -3.55 13.19
CA TYR A 166 -1.08 -4.71 14.02
C TYR A 166 -0.07 -5.84 13.73
N LEU A 167 0.21 -6.67 14.74
CA LEU A 167 1.19 -7.76 14.61
C LEU A 167 0.65 -8.92 13.77
N GLU A 168 -0.66 -9.13 13.79
CA GLU A 168 -1.36 -10.13 12.99
C GLU A 168 -1.16 -9.89 11.49
N ASP A 169 -1.09 -8.63 11.06
CA ASP A 169 -0.77 -8.27 9.67
C ASP A 169 0.67 -8.66 9.29
N PHE A 170 1.60 -8.55 10.25
CA PHE A 170 2.98 -8.96 10.07
C PHE A 170 3.11 -10.49 10.03
N GLU A 171 2.49 -11.20 10.97
CA GLU A 171 2.45 -12.68 11.00
C GLU A 171 1.85 -13.26 9.72
N MET A 172 0.78 -12.65 9.21
CA MET A 172 0.19 -13.01 7.93
C MET A 172 1.19 -12.82 6.78
N LEU A 173 1.97 -11.74 6.77
CA LEU A 173 2.99 -11.51 5.75
C LEU A 173 4.09 -12.58 5.81
N CYS A 174 4.60 -12.91 7.01
CA CYS A 174 5.57 -13.98 7.21
C CYS A 174 5.03 -15.33 6.69
N THR A 175 3.79 -15.66 7.04
CA THR A 175 3.11 -16.89 6.59
C THR A 175 3.00 -16.93 5.05
N LEU A 176 2.69 -15.80 4.41
CA LEU A 176 2.64 -15.70 2.96
C LEU A 176 4.02 -15.88 2.32
N CYS A 177 5.05 -15.24 2.87
CA CYS A 177 6.43 -15.40 2.41
C CYS A 177 6.87 -16.87 2.46
N GLN A 178 6.67 -17.55 3.59
CA GLN A 178 6.94 -18.99 3.74
C GLN A 178 6.18 -19.83 2.71
N LYS A 179 4.86 -19.61 2.60
CA LYS A 179 3.98 -20.38 1.70
C LYS A 179 4.41 -20.30 0.24
N TYR A 180 4.95 -19.15 -0.18
CA TYR A 180 5.42 -18.92 -1.55
C TYR A 180 6.94 -19.05 -1.71
N ALA A 181 7.61 -19.64 -0.71
CA ALA A 181 9.05 -19.88 -0.70
C ALA A 181 9.87 -18.61 -0.96
N TYR A 182 9.56 -17.52 -0.27
CA TYR A 182 10.44 -16.34 -0.22
C TYR A 182 11.47 -16.56 0.87
N ASP A 183 12.74 -16.40 0.52
CA ASP A 183 13.84 -16.65 1.45
C ASP A 183 14.05 -15.51 2.44
N SER A 184 13.66 -14.30 2.05
CA SER A 184 13.89 -13.10 2.86
C SER A 184 12.72 -12.13 2.88
N LEU A 185 12.53 -11.55 4.07
CA LEU A 185 11.69 -10.40 4.33
C LEU A 185 12.59 -9.32 4.95
N HIS A 186 12.80 -8.23 4.24
CA HIS A 186 13.51 -7.06 4.76
C HIS A 186 12.48 -6.00 5.13
N ILE A 187 12.49 -5.57 6.38
CA ILE A 187 11.59 -4.55 6.93
C ILE A 187 12.38 -3.25 7.12
N VAL A 188 11.92 -2.18 6.49
CA VAL A 188 12.36 -0.82 6.76
C VAL A 188 11.22 -0.11 7.49
N ASP A 189 11.42 0.18 8.77
CA ASP A 189 10.48 0.87 9.63
C ASP A 189 10.86 2.35 9.73
N LEU A 190 9.92 3.24 9.37
CA LEU A 190 10.13 4.68 9.42
C LEU A 190 9.41 5.27 10.61
N ASP A 191 10.18 5.88 11.49
CA ASP A 191 9.72 6.60 12.65
C ASP A 191 9.55 8.10 12.37
N ALA A 192 8.46 8.67 12.89
CA ALA A 192 8.17 10.09 12.83
C ALA A 192 7.27 10.48 14.01
N SER A 193 7.41 11.71 14.50
CA SER A 193 6.55 12.22 15.56
C SER A 193 5.11 12.34 15.07
N LEU A 194 4.15 12.32 16.00
CA LEU A 194 2.76 12.61 15.67
C LEU A 194 2.63 14.00 15.01
N GLU A 195 3.34 14.99 15.54
CA GLU A 195 3.34 16.36 15.03
C GLU A 195 3.85 16.43 13.59
N ASP A 196 5.01 15.83 13.31
CA ASP A 196 5.58 15.78 11.95
C ASP A 196 4.64 15.08 10.98
N SER A 197 4.04 13.96 11.41
CA SER A 197 3.08 13.23 10.60
C SER A 197 1.84 14.07 10.27
N ILE A 198 1.30 14.80 11.25
CA ILE A 198 0.15 15.71 11.04
C ILE A 198 0.54 16.84 10.08
N ASN A 199 1.68 17.50 10.33
CA ASN A 199 2.16 18.63 9.51
C ASN A 199 2.38 18.22 8.05
N ARG A 200 3.03 17.09 7.81
CA ARG A 200 3.29 16.57 6.45
C ARG A 200 2.01 16.17 5.73
N VAL A 201 1.05 15.58 6.43
CA VAL A 201 -0.25 15.26 5.83
C VAL A 201 -1.06 16.53 5.54
N ALA A 202 -1.01 17.53 6.44
CA ALA A 202 -1.64 18.82 6.23
C ALA A 202 -1.06 19.55 5.00
N GLU A 203 0.26 19.56 4.83
CA GLU A 203 0.93 20.05 3.61
C GLU A 203 0.45 19.32 2.37
N ARG A 204 0.45 17.98 2.39
CA ARG A 204 -0.03 17.16 1.26
C ARG A 204 -1.49 17.43 0.92
N ASN A 205 -2.34 17.63 1.93
CA ASN A 205 -3.76 17.91 1.73
C ASN A 205 -3.99 19.29 1.08
N LYS A 206 -3.05 20.23 1.23
CA LYS A 206 -3.07 21.56 0.57
C LYS A 206 -2.58 21.51 -0.88
N ASP A 207 -1.88 20.46 -1.30
CA ASP A 207 -1.36 20.32 -2.67
C ASP A 207 -2.51 20.09 -3.67
N LYS A 208 -2.60 20.97 -4.68
CA LYS A 208 -3.59 20.86 -5.77
C LYS A 208 -3.34 19.64 -6.66
N ASN A 209 -2.10 19.15 -6.72
CA ASN A 209 -1.68 17.98 -7.48
C ASN A 209 -1.55 16.72 -6.60
N ARG A 210 -2.21 16.70 -5.43
CA ARG A 210 -2.07 15.59 -4.46
C ARG A 210 -2.29 14.24 -5.13
N LYS A 211 -1.34 13.34 -4.91
CA LYS A 211 -1.42 11.92 -5.30
C LYS A 211 -1.75 11.10 -4.06
N GLY A 212 -3.01 11.13 -3.61
CA GLY A 212 -3.47 10.34 -2.46
C GLY A 212 -4.74 10.88 -1.80
N PRO A 213 -5.36 10.08 -0.90
CA PRO A 213 -6.56 10.48 -0.20
C PRO A 213 -6.29 11.59 0.83
N ILE A 214 -7.33 12.38 1.12
CA ILE A 214 -7.37 13.20 2.34
C ILE A 214 -7.45 12.25 3.53
N VAL A 215 -6.51 12.39 4.46
CA VAL A 215 -6.45 11.54 5.66
C VAL A 215 -6.85 12.37 6.89
N PRO A 216 -7.86 11.94 7.67
CA PRO A 216 -8.25 12.61 8.92
C PRO A 216 -7.18 12.52 10.01
N VAL A 217 -7.04 13.56 10.84
CA VAL A 217 -6.07 13.60 11.95
C VAL A 217 -6.22 12.39 12.89
N LYS A 218 -7.45 12.04 13.28
CA LYS A 218 -7.71 10.86 14.12
C LYS A 218 -7.17 9.54 13.54
N TYR A 219 -7.14 9.42 12.22
CA TYR A 219 -6.54 8.26 11.56
C TYR A 219 -5.02 8.27 11.71
N ILE A 220 -4.38 9.44 11.55
CA ILE A 220 -2.93 9.61 11.73
C ILE A 220 -2.53 9.28 13.17
N GLU A 221 -3.24 9.84 14.15
CA GLU A 221 -3.01 9.59 15.58
C GLU A 221 -3.05 8.10 15.91
N ARG A 222 -4.07 7.39 15.42
CA ARG A 222 -4.20 5.94 15.61
C ARG A 222 -3.01 5.20 14.97
N CYS A 223 -2.67 5.50 13.72
CA CYS A 223 -1.56 4.85 13.04
C CYS A 223 -0.23 5.04 13.77
N VAL A 224 0.09 6.28 14.18
CA VAL A 224 1.34 6.60 14.90
C VAL A 224 1.38 5.81 16.21
N ARG A 225 0.32 5.90 17.02
CA ARG A 225 0.22 5.20 18.30
C ARG A 225 0.41 3.69 18.15
N ASN A 226 -0.31 3.06 17.22
CA ASN A 226 -0.27 1.61 17.02
C ASN A 226 1.10 1.17 16.47
N VAL A 227 1.65 1.90 15.51
CA VAL A 227 2.97 1.59 14.93
C VAL A 227 4.06 1.64 15.99
N MET A 228 4.05 2.68 16.83
CA MET A 228 5.01 2.84 17.93
C MET A 228 4.82 1.77 19.01
N ALA A 229 3.58 1.59 19.50
CA ALA A 229 3.27 0.63 20.57
C ALA A 229 3.66 -0.81 20.20
N ASN A 230 3.44 -1.20 18.94
CA ASN A 230 3.73 -2.55 18.48
C ASN A 230 5.17 -2.73 17.96
N ARG A 231 5.99 -1.68 17.90
CA ARG A 231 7.35 -1.77 17.36
C ARG A 231 8.26 -2.65 18.22
N ILE A 232 8.23 -2.47 19.53
CA ILE A 232 9.06 -3.25 20.45
C ILE A 232 8.69 -4.73 20.34
N LYS A 233 7.40 -5.04 20.41
CA LYS A 233 6.91 -6.41 20.30
C LYS A 233 7.22 -7.03 18.93
N LEU A 234 7.12 -6.26 17.84
CA LEU A 234 7.58 -6.69 16.52
C LEU A 234 9.06 -7.08 16.55
N ILE A 235 9.93 -6.22 17.07
CA ILE A 235 11.38 -6.47 17.19
C ILE A 235 11.67 -7.71 18.04
N GLU A 236 10.95 -7.91 19.13
CA GLU A 236 11.04 -9.13 19.94
C GLU A 236 10.62 -10.37 19.16
N ASP A 237 9.52 -10.26 18.41
CA ASP A 237 9.04 -11.34 17.55
C ASP A 237 10.06 -11.69 16.46
N LEU A 238 10.87 -10.74 15.95
CA LEU A 238 11.93 -11.03 14.98
C LEU A 238 13.02 -11.98 15.50
N LYS A 239 13.13 -12.15 16.82
CA LYS A 239 14.07 -13.12 17.42
C LYS A 239 13.54 -14.56 17.39
N LYS A 240 12.23 -14.74 17.13
CA LYS A 240 11.62 -16.06 16.99
C LYS A 240 11.99 -16.68 15.65
N GLU A 241 11.94 -18.00 15.57
CA GLU A 241 12.15 -18.71 14.32
C GLU A 241 10.91 -18.58 13.43
N HIS A 242 11.05 -17.82 12.34
CA HIS A 242 9.98 -17.57 11.37
C HIS A 242 10.15 -18.36 10.08
N GLY A 243 11.08 -19.31 9.99
CA GLY A 243 11.33 -20.08 8.77
C GLY A 243 11.69 -19.25 7.52
N ILE A 244 11.96 -17.96 7.68
CA ILE A 244 12.40 -17.00 6.65
C ILE A 244 13.49 -16.11 7.27
N ASN A 245 14.43 -15.63 6.45
CA ASN A 245 15.41 -14.67 6.92
C ASN A 245 14.76 -13.29 7.05
N ILE A 246 14.62 -12.80 8.28
CA ILE A 246 14.11 -11.45 8.52
C ILE A 246 15.27 -10.50 8.85
N ALA A 247 15.33 -9.41 8.08
CA ALA A 247 16.17 -8.25 8.36
C ALA A 247 15.27 -7.07 8.71
N TYR A 248 15.70 -6.24 9.66
CA TYR A 248 14.94 -5.09 10.13
C TYR A 248 15.84 -3.88 10.31
N GLU A 249 15.41 -2.75 9.76
CA GLU A 249 16.06 -1.46 9.90
C GLU A 249 15.03 -0.44 10.38
N LEU A 250 15.34 0.27 11.48
CA LEU A 250 14.57 1.43 11.92
C LEU A 250 15.28 2.70 11.47
N PHE A 251 14.56 3.58 10.79
CA PHE A 251 15.02 4.91 10.45
C PHE A 251 14.21 5.95 11.20
N SER A 252 14.91 6.87 11.85
CA SER A 252 14.33 8.10 12.35
C SER A 252 14.24 9.14 11.24
N ASN A 253 13.16 9.91 11.26
CA ASN A 253 12.94 11.08 10.43
C ASN A 253 12.82 12.37 11.27
N TYR A 254 13.42 12.39 12.47
CA TYR A 254 13.49 13.56 13.35
C TYR A 254 14.61 14.48 12.86
N GLY A 255 14.36 15.25 11.80
CA GLY A 255 15.36 16.10 11.16
C GLY A 255 14.82 16.85 9.94
N GLU A 256 15.72 17.31 9.07
CA GLU A 256 15.33 17.94 7.80
C GLU A 256 14.49 16.98 6.95
N LYS A 257 13.54 17.54 6.17
CA LYS A 257 12.61 16.76 5.36
C LYS A 257 13.37 15.88 4.36
N GLY A 258 13.37 14.57 4.62
CA GLY A 258 14.04 13.57 3.77
C GLY A 258 15.39 13.08 4.31
N ASP A 259 15.84 13.58 5.47
CA ASP A 259 16.99 13.03 6.18
C ASP A 259 16.55 11.82 7.02
N PHE A 260 16.88 10.62 6.54
CA PHE A 260 16.56 9.36 7.19
C PHE A 260 17.81 8.76 7.83
N LYS A 261 17.89 8.85 9.17
CA LYS A 261 19.00 8.29 9.95
C LYS A 261 18.66 6.90 10.45
N LYS A 262 19.50 5.92 10.12
CA LYS A 262 19.34 4.55 10.64
C LYS A 262 19.65 4.57 12.13
N VAL A 263 18.73 4.08 12.96
CA VAL A 263 18.87 4.06 14.41
C VAL A 263 18.93 2.64 14.98
N VAL A 264 18.34 1.65 14.29
CA VAL A 264 18.43 0.23 14.67
C VAL A 264 18.65 -0.62 13.43
N GLU A 265 19.48 -1.65 13.54
CA GLU A 265 19.64 -2.69 12.54
C GLU A 265 19.65 -4.06 13.21
N ILE A 266 18.80 -4.97 12.73
CA ILE A 266 18.71 -6.35 13.19
C ILE A 266 18.78 -7.27 11.97
N SER A 267 19.62 -8.30 12.05
CA SER A 267 19.71 -9.32 11.01
C SER A 267 19.84 -10.69 11.66
N LYS A 268 19.01 -11.65 11.22
CA LYS A 268 18.96 -13.02 11.77
C LYS A 268 18.83 -13.03 13.30
N GLY A 269 17.97 -12.18 13.83
CA GLY A 269 17.73 -12.03 15.27
C GLY A 269 18.83 -11.30 16.07
N ASN A 270 19.95 -10.94 15.43
CA ASN A 270 21.06 -10.25 16.10
C ASN A 270 20.98 -8.74 15.90
N LEU A 271 21.13 -7.97 16.98
CA LEU A 271 21.28 -6.52 16.92
C LEU A 271 22.66 -6.17 16.37
N LEU A 272 22.69 -5.56 15.18
CA LEU A 272 23.92 -5.15 14.51
C LEU A 272 24.26 -3.67 14.76
N HIS A 273 23.24 -2.84 14.93
CA HIS A 273 23.40 -1.41 15.13
C HIS A 273 22.30 -0.87 16.04
N CYS A 274 22.68 0.01 16.97
CA CYS A 274 21.76 0.79 17.78
C CYS A 274 22.39 2.14 18.07
N GLN A 275 21.82 3.23 17.54
CA GLN A 275 22.15 4.57 18.01
C GLN A 275 21.29 4.88 19.24
N PRO A 276 21.89 5.29 20.37
CA PRO A 276 21.12 5.91 21.44
C PRO A 276 20.41 7.14 20.86
N SER A 277 19.11 7.28 21.12
CA SER A 277 18.26 8.31 20.52
C SER A 277 18.91 9.70 20.61
N LEU A 278 19.17 10.32 19.46
CA LEU A 278 19.30 11.77 19.37
C LEU A 278 17.91 12.34 19.69
N ASN A 279 17.76 12.86 20.91
CA ASN A 279 16.54 13.36 21.55
C ASN A 279 15.76 12.32 22.36
N SER A 280 16.31 11.97 23.53
CA SER A 280 15.48 11.84 24.73
C SER A 280 15.04 13.25 25.13
N PRO A 281 13.73 13.50 25.19
CA PRO A 281 13.09 13.64 26.50
C PRO A 281 12.15 12.49 26.82
#